data_AF-A0A135VU32-F1
#
_entry.id   AF-A0A135VU32-F1
#
_cell.length_a   1.000
_cell.length_b   1.000
_cell.length_c   1.000
_cell.angle_alpha   90.00
_cell.angle_beta   90.00
_cell.angle_gamma   90.00
#
_symmetry.space_group_name_H-M   'P 1'
#
loop_
_entity.id
_entity.type
_entity.pdbx_description
1 polymer ?
#
loop_
_entity_poly.entity_id
_entity_poly.type
_entity_poly.pdbx_seq_one_letter_code
_entity_poly.pdbx_strand_id
1 'polypeptide(L)'
;MGTNLSDDLNERLRDKTIQIVSLNQKLETLQAQLGGSQKRANQLGDQVALLEATLAQKDSEIQILTSELSRTKGALGVVGKEVQGMKAEQTQQLLKKAPSSNGFLMREELALSKQRIGSLEEDLKRFSRVATLVLNEEKGALEKLREVVLEVGDPKYRILNMVLNRKSMRIDEIAATLVLDISKTVEVVDSLQNAGEVEVKDGSIVLPAKKYREIQVPREEWFPMEPDAIFESLEEFLIKTDDQESIVNALETAVEILEQKLARGGALVFQMRRTADSWKKQIGSVEELRYMIRDWRGRANSMV
;
A
#
# COMPACT_ATOMS: atom_id res chain seq x y z
N MET A 1 -43.49 34.05 77.94
CA MET A 1 -43.74 34.09 76.49
C MET A 1 -42.48 34.53 75.74
N GLY A 2 -41.38 33.79 75.83
CA GLY A 2 -40.09 34.18 75.21
C GLY A 2 -39.36 33.07 74.44
N THR A 3 -39.86 31.83 74.50
CA THR A 3 -39.22 30.64 73.92
C THR A 3 -39.60 30.40 72.46
N ASN A 4 -40.88 30.56 72.09
CA ASN A 4 -41.36 30.30 70.72
C ASN A 4 -40.75 31.21 69.64
N LEU A 5 -40.35 32.45 69.98
CA LEU A 5 -39.74 33.37 69.01
C LEU A 5 -38.27 33.02 68.73
N SER A 6 -37.57 32.48 69.74
CA SER A 6 -36.17 32.04 69.62
C SER A 6 -36.06 30.76 68.79
N ASP A 7 -37.06 29.87 68.91
CA ASP A 7 -37.09 28.61 68.16
C ASP A 7 -37.42 28.82 66.67
N ASP A 8 -38.37 29.70 66.32
CA ASP A 8 -38.67 30.06 64.91
C ASP A 8 -37.48 30.78 64.24
N LEU A 9 -36.75 31.62 64.99
CA LEU A 9 -35.51 32.24 64.50
C LEU A 9 -34.41 31.19 64.26
N ASN A 10 -34.26 30.21 65.15
CA ASN A 10 -33.28 29.14 64.99
C ASN A 10 -33.62 28.21 63.82
N GLU A 11 -34.91 27.91 63.60
CA GLU A 11 -35.36 27.09 62.47
C GLU A 11 -35.12 27.79 61.13
N ARG A 12 -35.46 29.09 61.02
CA ARG A 12 -35.13 29.91 59.84
C ARG A 12 -33.63 30.03 59.60
N LEU A 13 -32.84 30.14 60.67
CA LEU A 13 -31.37 30.18 60.56
C LEU A 13 -30.85 28.85 60.00
N ARG A 14 -31.39 27.73 60.47
CA ARG A 14 -31.04 26.38 59.99
C ARG A 14 -31.41 26.19 58.53
N ASP A 15 -32.61 26.60 58.11
CA ASP A 15 -33.04 26.53 56.71
C ASP A 15 -32.17 27.38 55.80
N LYS A 16 -31.85 28.62 56.21
CA LYS A 16 -30.92 29.48 55.48
C LYS A 16 -29.52 28.87 55.41
N THR A 17 -29.05 28.23 56.48
CA THR A 17 -27.75 27.54 56.50
C THR A 17 -27.74 26.38 55.50
N ILE A 18 -28.78 25.56 55.46
CA ILE A 18 -28.93 24.46 54.49
C ILE A 18 -28.97 25.00 53.05
N GLN A 19 -29.71 26.08 52.81
CA GLN A 19 -29.75 26.74 51.49
C GLN A 19 -28.37 27.28 51.07
N ILE A 20 -27.63 27.91 51.98
CA ILE A 20 -26.27 28.41 51.72
C ILE A 20 -25.34 27.25 51.36
N VAL A 21 -25.39 26.14 52.10
CA VAL A 21 -24.59 24.94 51.79
C VAL A 21 -24.94 24.38 50.40
N SER A 22 -26.24 24.28 50.07
CA SER A 22 -26.68 23.82 48.74
C SER A 22 -26.23 24.76 47.62
N LEU A 23 -26.30 26.08 47.83
CA LEU A 23 -25.82 27.06 46.86
C LEU A 23 -24.31 26.97 46.66
N ASN A 24 -23.53 26.79 47.73
CA ASN A 24 -22.08 26.63 47.65
C ASN A 24 -21.70 25.37 46.87
N GLN A 25 -22.37 24.24 47.09
CA GLN A 25 -22.16 23.01 46.32
C GLN A 25 -22.48 23.22 44.82
N LYS A 26 -23.56 23.94 44.50
CA LYS A 26 -23.88 24.32 43.11
C LYS A 26 -22.82 25.24 42.51
N LEU A 27 -22.26 26.16 43.30
CA LEU A 27 -21.24 27.08 42.85
C LEU A 27 -19.93 26.34 42.54
N GLU A 28 -19.52 25.39 43.39
CA GLU A 28 -18.35 24.54 43.15
C GLU A 28 -18.49 23.68 41.89
N THR A 29 -19.67 23.08 41.67
CA THR A 29 -19.92 22.28 40.46
C THR A 29 -19.88 23.13 39.19
N LEU A 30 -20.46 24.33 39.21
CA LEU A 30 -20.39 25.28 38.08
C LEU A 30 -18.96 25.77 37.83
N GLN A 31 -18.16 26.01 38.87
CA GLN A 31 -16.75 26.37 38.72
C GLN A 31 -15.93 25.25 38.08
N ALA A 32 -16.15 24.00 38.51
CA ALA A 32 -15.49 22.85 37.90
C ALA A 32 -15.88 22.66 36.42
N GLN A 33 -17.17 22.83 36.10
CA GLN A 33 -17.66 22.78 34.72
C GLN A 33 -17.08 23.90 33.86
N LEU A 34 -17.02 25.13 34.37
CA LEU A 34 -16.42 26.27 33.68
C LEU A 34 -14.93 26.06 33.42
N GLY A 35 -14.18 25.57 34.43
CA GLY A 35 -12.77 25.24 34.28
C GLY A 35 -12.53 24.14 33.24
N GLY A 36 -13.39 23.12 33.19
CA GLY A 36 -13.36 22.10 32.15
C GLY A 36 -13.69 22.64 30.76
N SER A 37 -14.68 23.53 30.66
CA SER A 37 -15.07 24.17 29.39
C SER A 37 -13.97 25.08 28.84
N GLN A 38 -13.33 25.88 29.71
CA GLN A 38 -12.22 26.75 29.34
C GLN A 38 -11.03 25.94 28.79
N LYS A 39 -10.69 24.81 29.43
CA LYS A 39 -9.63 23.93 28.93
C LYS A 39 -9.94 23.38 27.55
N ARG A 40 -11.18 22.93 27.32
CA ARG A 40 -11.62 22.46 25.99
C ARG A 40 -11.60 23.56 24.95
N ALA A 41 -12.02 24.77 25.30
CA ALA A 41 -11.98 25.92 24.39
C ALA A 41 -10.54 26.25 23.96
N ASN A 42 -9.59 26.22 24.90
CA ASN A 42 -8.18 26.43 24.58
C ASN A 42 -7.63 25.32 23.67
N GLN A 43 -7.93 24.05 23.97
CA GLN A 43 -7.50 22.92 23.13
C GLN A 43 -8.06 23.01 21.70
N LEU A 44 -9.32 23.40 21.55
CA LEU A 44 -9.93 23.63 20.24
C LEU A 44 -9.28 24.82 19.52
N GLY A 45 -8.94 25.90 20.26
CA GLY A 45 -8.20 27.03 19.71
C GLY A 45 -6.84 26.62 19.15
N ASP A 46 -6.09 25.80 19.88
CA ASP A 46 -4.79 25.28 19.43
C ASP A 46 -4.95 24.40 18.18
N GLN A 47 -5.99 23.58 18.12
CA GLN A 47 -6.29 22.74 16.95
C GLN A 47 -6.66 23.58 15.72
N VAL A 48 -7.46 24.63 15.89
CA VAL A 48 -7.81 25.54 14.79
C VAL A 48 -6.56 26.24 14.26
N ALA A 49 -5.69 26.75 15.13
CA ALA A 49 -4.44 27.39 14.72
C ALA A 49 -3.53 26.42 13.93
N LEU A 50 -3.43 25.16 14.35
CA LEU A 50 -2.68 24.13 13.64
C LEU A 50 -3.28 23.85 12.25
N LEU A 51 -4.61 23.76 12.16
CA LEU A 51 -5.31 23.53 10.90
C LEU A 51 -5.14 24.70 9.94
N GLU A 52 -5.23 25.94 10.43
CA GLU A 52 -4.98 27.15 9.63
C GLU A 52 -3.55 27.18 9.07
N ALA A 53 -2.55 26.85 9.90
CA ALA A 53 -1.16 26.77 9.44
C ALA A 53 -0.96 25.68 8.36
N THR A 54 -1.59 24.52 8.54
CA THR A 54 -1.53 23.41 7.58
C THR A 54 -2.20 23.79 6.26
N LEU A 55 -3.33 24.48 6.32
CA LEU A 55 -4.08 24.93 5.14
C LEU A 55 -3.27 25.96 4.35
N ALA A 56 -2.64 26.93 5.03
CA ALA A 56 -1.75 27.90 4.40
C ALA A 56 -0.54 27.23 3.71
N GLN A 57 0.05 26.20 4.33
CA GLN A 57 1.12 25.42 3.72
C GLN A 57 0.65 24.70 2.46
N LYS A 58 -0.53 24.08 2.51
CA LYS A 58 -1.12 23.36 1.36
C LYS A 58 -1.50 24.29 0.21
N ASP A 59 -2.02 25.48 0.50
CA ASP A 59 -2.29 26.49 -0.53
C ASP A 59 -1.01 26.94 -1.24
N SER A 60 0.08 27.12 -0.50
CA SER A 60 1.39 27.42 -1.11
C SER A 60 1.88 26.29 -2.02
N GLU A 61 1.71 25.03 -1.60
CA GLU A 61 2.07 23.86 -2.40
C GLU A 61 1.24 23.78 -3.69
N ILE A 62 -0.07 24.03 -3.61
CA ILE A 62 -0.97 24.08 -4.76
C ILE A 62 -0.55 25.19 -5.74
N GLN A 63 -0.16 26.36 -5.25
CA GLN A 63 0.32 27.44 -6.13
C GLN A 63 1.59 27.06 -6.89
N ILE A 64 2.55 26.42 -6.20
CA ILE A 64 3.79 25.94 -6.84
C ILE A 64 3.45 24.92 -7.93
N LEU A 65 2.66 23.90 -7.61
CA LEU A 65 2.26 22.87 -8.58
C LEU A 65 1.48 23.44 -9.77
N THR A 66 0.60 24.42 -9.52
CA THR A 66 -0.14 25.12 -10.59
C THR A 66 0.81 25.87 -11.52
N SER A 67 1.85 26.50 -10.97
CA SER A 67 2.86 27.20 -11.76
C SER A 67 3.70 26.25 -12.61
N GLU A 68 4.07 25.09 -12.06
CA GLU A 68 4.82 24.03 -12.77
C GLU A 68 3.99 23.40 -13.88
N LEU A 69 2.70 23.17 -13.63
CA LEU A 69 1.78 22.66 -14.64
C LEU A 69 1.61 23.66 -15.79
N SER A 70 1.50 24.95 -15.48
CA SER A 70 1.47 26.01 -16.50
C SER A 70 2.74 26.05 -17.35
N ARG A 71 3.91 25.94 -16.72
CA ARG A 71 5.21 25.85 -17.42
C ARG A 71 5.30 24.62 -18.31
N THR A 72 4.91 23.45 -17.80
CA THR A 72 4.91 22.19 -18.54
C THR A 72 3.96 22.24 -19.73
N LYS A 73 2.77 22.81 -19.56
CA LYS A 73 1.81 23.06 -20.65
C LYS A 73 2.40 23.98 -21.73
N GLY A 74 3.12 25.03 -21.32
CA GLY A 74 3.85 25.90 -22.23
C GLY A 74 4.93 25.15 -23.02
N ALA A 75 5.77 24.37 -22.34
CA ALA A 75 6.82 23.56 -22.97
C ALA A 75 6.23 22.54 -23.96
N LEU A 76 5.15 21.86 -23.59
CA LEU A 76 4.45 20.91 -24.47
C LEU A 76 3.88 21.62 -25.71
N GLY A 77 3.39 22.85 -25.57
CA GLY A 77 2.94 23.68 -26.68
C GLY A 77 4.06 24.04 -27.66
N VAL A 78 5.27 24.29 -27.17
CA VAL A 78 6.46 24.53 -28.00
C VAL A 78 6.85 23.24 -28.73
N VAL A 79 6.98 22.12 -28.01
CA VAL A 79 7.29 20.81 -28.61
C VAL A 79 6.25 20.42 -29.65
N GLY A 80 4.95 20.65 -29.39
CA GLY A 80 3.89 20.39 -30.35
C GLY A 80 4.05 21.18 -31.65
N LYS A 81 4.48 22.44 -31.57
CA LYS A 81 4.78 23.26 -32.76
C LYS A 81 6.03 22.78 -33.49
N GLU A 82 7.08 22.40 -32.76
CA GLU A 82 8.30 21.83 -33.34
C GLU A 82 8.01 20.51 -34.06
N VAL A 83 7.22 19.62 -33.47
CA VAL A 83 6.79 18.36 -34.10
C VAL A 83 5.97 18.60 -35.36
N GLN A 84 5.09 19.61 -35.36
CA GLN A 84 4.36 20.00 -36.58
C GLN A 84 5.30 20.55 -37.66
N GLY A 85 6.28 21.37 -37.28
CA GLY A 85 7.32 21.88 -38.17
C GLY A 85 8.16 20.75 -38.78
N MET A 86 8.68 19.85 -37.93
CA MET A 86 9.44 18.68 -38.36
C MET A 86 8.62 17.78 -39.29
N LYS A 87 7.33 17.56 -39.02
CA LYS A 87 6.45 16.77 -39.89
C LYS A 87 6.27 17.45 -41.26
N ALA A 88 6.13 18.78 -41.29
CA ALA A 88 6.04 19.53 -42.54
C ALA A 88 7.35 19.44 -43.35
N GLU A 89 8.50 19.58 -42.69
CA GLU A 89 9.82 19.44 -43.31
C GLU A 89 10.07 18.01 -43.82
N GLN A 90 9.71 17.00 -43.02
CA GLN A 90 9.84 15.59 -43.40
C GLN A 90 8.93 15.25 -44.60
N THR A 91 7.72 15.83 -44.65
CA THR A 91 6.81 15.68 -45.80
C THR A 91 7.42 16.32 -47.06
N GLN A 92 8.06 17.49 -46.94
CA GLN A 92 8.77 18.11 -48.06
C GLN A 92 10.03 17.34 -48.49
N GLN A 93 10.74 16.71 -47.55
CA GLN A 93 11.91 15.88 -47.85
C GLN A 93 11.50 14.55 -48.51
N LEU A 94 10.38 13.96 -48.11
CA LEU A 94 9.80 12.76 -48.72
C LEU A 94 9.27 13.05 -50.14
N LEU A 95 8.71 14.24 -50.39
CA LEU A 95 8.33 14.67 -51.74
C LEU A 95 9.55 14.89 -52.66
N LYS A 96 10.74 15.19 -52.09
CA LYS A 96 11.99 15.40 -52.85
C LYS A 96 12.80 14.12 -53.10
N LYS A 97 12.51 13.01 -52.41
CA LYS A 97 13.15 11.70 -52.66
C LYS A 97 12.16 10.77 -53.38
N ALA A 98 12.34 10.61 -54.69
CA ALA A 98 11.60 9.63 -55.48
C ALA A 98 11.74 8.20 -54.89
N PRO A 99 10.72 7.33 -55.05
CA PRO A 99 10.63 6.09 -54.29
C PRO A 99 11.49 5.01 -54.96
N SER A 100 12.53 4.55 -54.25
CA SER A 100 13.21 3.31 -54.62
C SER A 100 13.60 2.59 -53.33
N SER A 101 13.13 1.35 -53.19
CA SER A 101 13.52 0.35 -52.17
C SER A 101 12.80 0.28 -50.81
N ASN A 102 11.96 1.23 -50.39
CA ASN A 102 11.29 1.16 -49.07
C ASN A 102 9.93 0.44 -49.01
N GLY A 103 9.46 -0.13 -50.13
CA GLY A 103 8.12 -0.72 -50.21
C GLY A 103 7.91 -2.01 -49.40
N PHE A 104 8.98 -2.73 -49.06
CA PHE A 104 8.89 -3.99 -48.32
C PHE A 104 8.83 -3.75 -46.80
N LEU A 105 9.74 -2.94 -46.26
CA LEU A 105 9.75 -2.53 -44.84
C LEU A 105 8.47 -1.78 -44.45
N MET A 106 7.99 -0.87 -45.31
CA MET A 106 6.72 -0.17 -45.07
C MET A 106 5.51 -1.10 -45.10
N ARG A 107 5.53 -2.20 -45.87
CA ARG A 107 4.45 -3.18 -45.88
C ARG A 107 4.45 -4.05 -44.63
N GLU A 108 5.63 -4.42 -44.14
CA GLU A 108 5.80 -5.21 -42.93
C GLU A 108 5.46 -4.40 -41.67
N GLU A 109 5.93 -3.14 -41.58
CA GLU A 109 5.51 -2.20 -40.54
C GLU A 109 4.00 -1.92 -40.60
N LEU A 110 3.44 -1.77 -41.80
CA LEU A 110 1.99 -1.60 -41.96
C LEU A 110 1.21 -2.85 -41.54
N ALA A 111 1.74 -4.05 -41.79
CA ALA A 111 1.12 -5.30 -41.37
C ALA A 111 1.11 -5.43 -39.84
N LEU A 112 2.26 -5.18 -39.19
CA LEU A 112 2.39 -5.14 -37.73
C LEU A 112 1.50 -4.05 -37.11
N SER A 113 1.46 -2.87 -37.72
CA SER A 113 0.60 -1.77 -37.27
C SER A 113 -0.89 -2.11 -37.43
N LYS A 114 -1.29 -2.79 -38.52
CA LYS A 114 -2.67 -3.25 -38.70
C LYS A 114 -3.06 -4.30 -37.68
N GLN A 115 -2.17 -5.23 -37.38
CA GLN A 115 -2.39 -6.24 -36.34
C GLN A 115 -2.52 -5.58 -34.96
N ARG A 116 -1.69 -4.58 -34.65
CA ARG A 116 -1.75 -3.80 -33.42
C ARG A 116 -3.02 -2.95 -33.31
N ILE A 117 -3.48 -2.35 -34.40
CA ILE A 117 -4.76 -1.63 -34.44
C ILE A 117 -5.91 -2.61 -34.20
N GLY A 118 -5.89 -3.79 -34.82
CA GLY A 118 -6.91 -4.82 -34.60
C GLY A 118 -7.00 -5.30 -33.16
N SER A 119 -5.86 -5.55 -32.51
CA SER A 119 -5.84 -5.92 -31.09
C SER A 119 -6.33 -4.77 -30.20
N LEU A 120 -5.90 -3.53 -30.47
CA LEU A 120 -6.36 -2.34 -29.73
C LEU A 120 -7.88 -2.12 -29.89
N GLU A 121 -8.45 -2.34 -31.07
CA GLU A 121 -9.89 -2.24 -31.28
C GLU A 121 -10.66 -3.31 -30.52
N GLU A 122 -10.13 -4.53 -30.43
CA GLU A 122 -10.74 -5.61 -29.65
C GLU A 122 -10.66 -5.31 -28.14
N ASP A 123 -9.51 -4.86 -27.67
CA ASP A 123 -9.26 -4.46 -26.29
C ASP A 123 -10.16 -3.27 -25.90
N LEU A 124 -10.33 -2.28 -26.79
CA LEU A 124 -11.21 -1.13 -26.58
C LEU A 124 -12.69 -1.56 -26.55
N LYS A 125 -13.10 -2.55 -27.35
CA LYS A 125 -14.44 -3.13 -27.29
C LYS A 125 -14.68 -3.86 -25.97
N ARG A 126 -13.70 -4.61 -25.47
CA ARG A 126 -13.78 -5.27 -24.15
C ARG A 126 -13.89 -4.25 -23.03
N PHE A 127 -13.04 -3.22 -23.05
CA PHE A 127 -13.07 -2.13 -22.09
C PHE A 127 -14.40 -1.37 -22.11
N SER A 128 -14.89 -1.01 -23.29
CA SER A 128 -16.18 -0.31 -23.47
C SER A 128 -17.35 -1.13 -22.92
N ARG A 129 -17.39 -2.45 -23.18
CA ARG A 129 -18.41 -3.34 -22.61
C ARG A 129 -18.38 -3.32 -21.08
N VAL A 130 -17.20 -3.50 -20.48
CA VAL A 130 -17.09 -3.54 -19.01
C VAL A 130 -17.34 -2.18 -18.37
N ALA A 131 -16.91 -1.09 -18.99
CA ALA A 131 -17.25 0.27 -18.57
C ALA A 131 -18.77 0.51 -18.60
N THR A 132 -19.48 -0.07 -19.58
CA THR A 132 -20.95 -0.01 -19.67
C THR A 132 -21.60 -0.81 -18.53
N LEU A 133 -21.05 -1.97 -18.16
CA LEU A 133 -21.53 -2.75 -17.01
C LEU A 133 -21.34 -1.98 -15.68
N VAL A 134 -20.26 -1.21 -15.55
CA VAL A 134 -20.02 -0.34 -14.39
C VAL A 134 -20.98 0.86 -14.36
N LEU A 135 -21.23 1.49 -15.51
CA LEU A 135 -22.22 2.57 -15.63
C LEU A 135 -23.65 2.10 -15.31
N ASN A 136 -23.93 0.81 -15.51
CA ASN A 136 -25.21 0.18 -15.19
C ASN A 136 -25.30 -0.37 -13.75
N GLU A 137 -24.30 -0.08 -12.90
CA GLU A 137 -24.23 -0.49 -11.48
C GLU A 137 -24.35 -2.02 -11.23
N GLU A 138 -23.85 -2.85 -12.14
CA GLU A 138 -23.87 -4.30 -11.94
C GLU A 138 -22.90 -4.77 -10.83
N LYS A 139 -23.35 -5.69 -9.97
CA LYS A 139 -22.51 -6.28 -8.90
C LYS A 139 -21.30 -7.01 -9.50
N GLY A 140 -20.11 -6.63 -9.07
CA GLY A 140 -18.84 -7.20 -9.54
C GLY A 140 -18.32 -6.60 -10.85
N ALA A 141 -19.00 -5.60 -11.42
CA ALA A 141 -18.52 -4.90 -12.61
C ALA A 141 -17.24 -4.10 -12.37
N LEU A 142 -17.05 -3.56 -11.15
CA LEU A 142 -15.80 -2.88 -10.76
C LEU A 142 -14.60 -3.83 -10.74
N GLU A 143 -14.79 -5.07 -10.28
CA GLU A 143 -13.70 -6.05 -10.24
C GLU A 143 -13.36 -6.54 -11.65
N LYS A 144 -14.37 -6.77 -12.49
CA LYS A 144 -14.17 -7.05 -13.92
C LYS A 144 -13.52 -5.88 -14.66
N LEU A 145 -13.86 -4.63 -14.31
CA LEU A 145 -13.23 -3.45 -14.90
C LEU A 145 -11.78 -3.38 -14.48
N ARG A 146 -11.48 -3.65 -13.21
CA ARG A 146 -10.12 -3.72 -12.70
C ARG A 146 -9.32 -4.79 -13.41
N GLU A 147 -9.87 -5.99 -13.59
CA GLU A 147 -9.23 -7.08 -14.33
C GLU A 147 -8.94 -6.69 -15.79
N VAL A 148 -9.92 -6.11 -16.49
CA VAL A 148 -9.72 -5.66 -17.88
C VAL A 148 -8.76 -4.46 -17.97
N VAL A 149 -8.75 -3.53 -17.02
CA VAL A 149 -7.76 -2.45 -16.93
C VAL A 149 -6.36 -3.01 -16.71
N LEU A 150 -6.22 -4.06 -15.90
CA LEU A 150 -4.94 -4.72 -15.64
C LEU A 150 -4.44 -5.51 -16.87
N GLU A 151 -5.34 -6.01 -17.70
CA GLU A 151 -5.02 -6.72 -18.95
C GLU A 151 -4.80 -5.78 -20.17
N VAL A 152 -5.55 -4.68 -20.24
CA VAL A 152 -5.57 -3.74 -21.40
C VAL A 152 -4.76 -2.46 -21.13
N GLY A 153 -4.39 -2.21 -19.87
CA GLY A 153 -3.69 -1.00 -19.43
C GLY A 153 -2.26 -0.86 -19.93
N ASP A 154 -1.54 0.11 -19.36
CA ASP A 154 -0.16 0.45 -19.71
C ASP A 154 0.71 -0.84 -19.81
N PRO A 155 1.52 -0.99 -20.89
CA PRO A 155 2.49 -2.07 -21.02
C PRO A 155 3.30 -2.34 -19.75
N LYS A 156 3.60 -1.29 -18.97
CA LYS A 156 4.29 -1.39 -17.67
C LYS A 156 3.57 -2.33 -16.70
N TYR A 157 2.26 -2.18 -16.52
CA TYR A 157 1.49 -3.01 -15.58
C TYR A 157 1.25 -4.41 -16.12
N ARG A 158 1.12 -4.58 -17.45
CA ARG A 158 0.99 -5.89 -18.08
C ARG A 158 2.25 -6.74 -17.87
N ILE A 159 3.42 -6.15 -18.12
CA ILE A 159 4.71 -6.82 -17.89
C ILE A 159 4.87 -7.18 -16.43
N LEU A 160 4.59 -6.25 -15.51
CA LEU A 160 4.69 -6.50 -14.07
C LEU A 160 3.79 -7.68 -13.64
N ASN A 161 2.53 -7.71 -14.06
CA ASN A 161 1.60 -8.80 -13.74
C ASN A 161 2.03 -10.14 -14.32
N MET A 162 2.52 -10.16 -15.56
CA MET A 162 3.04 -11.38 -16.18
C MET A 162 4.23 -11.96 -15.39
N VAL A 163 5.13 -11.08 -14.96
CA VAL A 163 6.31 -11.44 -14.16
C VAL A 163 5.90 -11.89 -12.75
N LEU A 164 4.93 -11.23 -12.12
CA LEU A 164 4.38 -11.62 -10.81
C LEU A 164 3.68 -12.98 -10.86
N ASN A 165 2.86 -13.25 -11.87
CA ASN A 165 2.11 -14.51 -12.00
C ASN A 165 3.02 -15.70 -12.33
N ARG A 166 4.03 -15.51 -13.18
CA ARG A 166 4.92 -16.60 -13.63
C ARG A 166 6.21 -16.72 -12.83
N LYS A 167 6.49 -15.80 -11.90
CA LYS A 167 7.70 -15.69 -11.06
C LYS A 167 9.03 -15.48 -11.82
N SER A 168 9.09 -15.84 -13.10
CA SER A 168 10.21 -15.58 -14.01
C SER A 168 9.74 -15.60 -15.47
N MET A 169 10.18 -14.65 -16.28
CA MET A 169 9.90 -14.62 -17.73
C MET A 169 11.08 -14.08 -18.53
N ARG A 170 11.25 -14.54 -19.77
CA ARG A 170 12.25 -13.96 -20.69
C ARG A 170 11.71 -12.72 -21.40
N ILE A 171 12.57 -11.74 -21.68
CA ILE A 171 12.21 -10.51 -22.40
C ILE A 171 11.59 -10.83 -23.76
N ASP A 172 12.13 -11.83 -24.48
CA ASP A 172 11.61 -12.25 -25.79
C ASP A 172 10.18 -12.82 -25.70
N GLU A 173 9.87 -13.54 -24.62
CA GLU A 173 8.53 -14.10 -24.39
C GLU A 173 7.53 -13.01 -24.03
N ILE A 174 7.98 -12.00 -23.28
CA ILE A 174 7.18 -10.81 -22.94
C ILE A 174 6.88 -10.02 -24.22
N ALA A 175 7.90 -9.76 -25.04
CA ALA A 175 7.77 -9.04 -26.31
C ALA A 175 6.80 -9.75 -27.27
N ALA A 176 6.91 -11.08 -27.39
CA ALA A 176 6.03 -11.90 -28.22
C ALA A 176 4.58 -11.90 -27.73
N THR A 177 4.37 -11.95 -26.40
CA THR A 177 3.02 -11.98 -25.82
C THR A 177 2.31 -10.63 -25.96
N LEU A 178 3.06 -9.53 -25.82
CA LEU A 178 2.50 -8.17 -25.90
C LEU A 178 2.51 -7.60 -27.32
N VAL A 179 3.06 -8.34 -28.30
CA VAL A 179 3.25 -7.86 -29.68
C VAL A 179 3.98 -6.50 -29.68
N LEU A 180 5.03 -6.41 -28.85
CA LEU A 180 5.87 -5.23 -28.72
C LEU A 180 7.24 -5.52 -29.32
N ASP A 181 7.86 -4.47 -29.88
CA ASP A 181 9.27 -4.53 -30.26
C ASP A 181 10.12 -4.87 -29.03
N ILE A 182 11.15 -5.70 -29.21
CA ILE A 182 12.08 -6.08 -28.13
C ILE A 182 12.66 -4.82 -27.47
N SER A 183 13.06 -3.82 -28.27
CA SER A 183 13.59 -2.55 -27.76
C SER A 183 12.62 -1.81 -26.83
N LYS A 184 11.34 -1.75 -27.18
CA LYS A 184 10.30 -1.13 -26.33
C LYS A 184 10.03 -1.96 -25.07
N THR A 185 10.11 -3.29 -25.18
CA THR A 185 9.96 -4.18 -24.03
C THR A 185 11.10 -3.97 -23.04
N VAL A 186 12.33 -3.84 -23.54
CA VAL A 186 13.51 -3.50 -22.72
C VAL A 186 13.33 -2.15 -22.03
N GLU A 187 12.92 -1.09 -22.75
CA GLU A 187 12.67 0.24 -22.15
C GLU A 187 11.66 0.20 -21.00
N VAL A 188 10.59 -0.58 -21.16
CA VAL A 188 9.56 -0.73 -20.12
C VAL A 188 10.07 -1.58 -18.95
N VAL A 189 10.83 -2.64 -19.21
CA VAL A 189 11.47 -3.46 -18.18
C VAL A 189 12.50 -2.65 -17.39
N ASP A 190 13.32 -1.82 -18.06
CA ASP A 190 14.27 -0.91 -17.41
C ASP A 190 13.54 0.12 -16.55
N SER A 191 12.40 0.64 -17.04
CA SER A 191 11.55 1.54 -16.26
C SER A 191 10.93 0.87 -15.03
N LEU A 192 10.61 -0.42 -15.11
CA LEU A 192 10.16 -1.23 -13.97
C LEU A 192 11.30 -1.55 -13.01
N GLN A 193 12.50 -1.79 -13.52
CA GLN A 193 13.70 -2.03 -12.71
C GLN A 193 14.12 -0.78 -11.94
N ASN A 194 14.11 0.38 -12.59
CA ASN A 194 14.37 1.68 -11.95
C ASN A 194 13.32 2.02 -10.87
N ALA A 195 12.09 1.56 -11.04
CA ALA A 195 11.04 1.68 -10.04
C ALA A 195 11.13 0.62 -8.92
N GLY A 196 12.09 -0.31 -8.98
CA GLY A 196 12.24 -1.39 -8.03
C GLY A 196 11.08 -2.39 -8.04
N GLU A 197 10.42 -2.55 -9.20
CA GLU A 197 9.28 -3.46 -9.40
C GLU A 197 9.72 -4.84 -9.92
N VAL A 198 10.78 -4.88 -10.72
CA VAL A 198 11.37 -6.09 -11.31
C VAL A 198 12.89 -6.07 -11.23
N GLU A 199 13.52 -7.25 -11.22
CA GLU A 199 14.96 -7.44 -11.35
C GLU A 199 15.25 -8.20 -12.63
N VAL A 200 16.27 -7.78 -13.39
CA VAL A 200 16.72 -8.51 -14.57
C VAL A 200 17.94 -9.35 -14.21
N LYS A 201 17.83 -10.67 -14.35
CA LYS A 201 18.92 -11.62 -14.18
C LYS A 201 19.43 -12.09 -15.55
N ASP A 202 20.74 -12.20 -15.69
CA ASP A 202 21.41 -12.69 -16.90
C ASP A 202 21.04 -11.92 -18.19
N GLY A 203 20.70 -10.63 -18.05
CA GLY A 203 20.40 -9.71 -19.15
C GLY A 203 19.13 -10.03 -19.96
N SER A 204 18.40 -11.09 -19.61
CA SER A 204 17.28 -11.59 -20.42
C SER A 204 16.11 -12.15 -19.62
N ILE A 205 16.28 -12.44 -18.33
CA ILE A 205 15.24 -12.99 -17.46
C ILE A 205 14.75 -11.90 -16.52
N VAL A 206 13.47 -11.55 -16.63
CA VAL A 206 12.78 -10.61 -15.75
C VAL A 206 12.15 -11.37 -14.59
N LEU A 207 12.46 -10.91 -13.40
CA LEU A 207 12.08 -11.47 -12.11
C LEU A 207 11.30 -10.41 -11.31
N PRO A 208 10.32 -10.79 -10.47
CA PRO A 208 9.72 -9.84 -9.53
C PRO A 208 10.78 -9.29 -8.59
N ALA A 209 10.70 -8.01 -8.24
CA ALA A 209 11.57 -7.43 -7.22
C ALA A 209 11.41 -8.11 -5.86
N LYS A 210 12.44 -8.01 -5.01
CA LYS A 210 12.49 -8.62 -3.66
C LYS A 210 11.25 -8.32 -2.81
N LYS A 211 10.71 -7.11 -2.90
CA LYS A 211 9.47 -6.68 -2.20
C LYS A 211 8.23 -7.53 -2.50
N TYR A 212 8.20 -8.24 -3.62
CA TYR A 212 7.13 -9.17 -4.02
C TYR A 212 7.47 -10.63 -3.74
N ARG A 213 8.71 -10.92 -3.35
CA ARG A 213 9.21 -12.25 -2.98
C ARG A 213 9.22 -12.45 -1.47
N GLU A 214 9.40 -11.37 -0.72
CA GLU A 214 9.23 -11.35 0.73
C GLU A 214 7.75 -11.64 1.04
N ILE A 215 7.47 -12.85 1.51
CA ILE A 215 6.18 -13.14 2.13
C ILE A 215 6.15 -12.30 3.40
N GLN A 216 5.34 -11.23 3.41
CA GLN A 216 5.17 -10.42 4.60
C GLN A 216 4.73 -11.33 5.74
N VAL A 217 5.50 -11.33 6.83
CA VAL A 217 5.16 -12.05 8.05
C VAL A 217 3.84 -11.46 8.56
N PRO A 218 2.76 -12.24 8.69
CA PRO A 218 1.46 -11.72 9.08
C PRO A 218 1.40 -11.46 10.59
N ARG A 219 2.18 -10.47 11.04
CA ARG A 219 2.32 -10.05 12.44
C ARG A 219 0.98 -9.67 13.06
N GLU A 220 0.14 -8.97 12.30
CA GLU A 220 -1.18 -8.52 12.75
C GLU A 220 -2.17 -9.68 12.89
N GLU A 221 -2.03 -10.75 12.09
CA GLU A 221 -2.86 -11.94 12.18
C GLU A 221 -2.42 -12.85 13.34
N TRP A 222 -1.11 -12.95 13.58
CA TRP A 222 -0.57 -13.78 14.66
C TRP A 222 -0.78 -13.16 16.05
N PHE A 223 -0.88 -11.83 16.14
CA PHE A 223 -1.06 -11.13 17.41
C PHE A 223 -2.32 -11.54 18.19
N PRO A 224 -3.51 -11.73 17.59
CA PRO A 224 -4.68 -12.24 18.30
C PRO A 224 -4.70 -13.77 18.50
N MET A 225 -3.85 -14.55 17.82
CA MET A 225 -3.92 -16.03 17.82
C MET A 225 -3.38 -16.69 19.10
N GLU A 226 -3.96 -17.82 19.50
CA GLU A 226 -3.41 -18.64 20.58
C GLU A 226 -2.01 -19.19 20.23
N PRO A 227 -1.13 -19.44 21.21
CA PRO A 227 0.23 -19.94 20.98
C PRO A 227 0.30 -21.14 20.04
N ASP A 228 -0.63 -22.09 20.17
CA ASP A 228 -0.71 -23.28 19.30
C ASP A 228 -0.95 -22.94 17.82
N ALA A 229 -1.82 -21.97 17.56
CA ALA A 229 -2.14 -21.49 16.20
C ALA A 229 -1.00 -20.67 15.59
N ILE A 230 -0.18 -20.00 16.41
CA ILE A 230 1.04 -19.31 15.95
C ILE A 230 2.07 -20.33 15.45
N PHE A 231 2.27 -21.44 16.16
CA PHE A 231 3.19 -22.49 15.71
C PHE A 231 2.72 -23.18 14.42
N GLU A 232 1.42 -23.41 14.28
CA GLU A 232 0.83 -23.97 13.06
C GLU A 232 0.98 -23.02 11.86
N SER A 233 0.70 -21.73 12.07
CA SER A 233 0.86 -20.70 11.05
C SER A 233 2.33 -20.49 10.65
N LEU A 234 3.25 -20.61 11.61
CA LEU A 234 4.68 -20.58 11.35
C LEU A 234 5.13 -21.79 10.54
N GLU A 235 4.62 -22.99 10.84
CA GLU A 235 4.91 -24.20 10.04
C GLU A 235 4.38 -24.06 8.61
N GLU A 236 3.16 -23.55 8.43
CA GLU A 236 2.61 -23.26 7.09
C GLU A 236 3.42 -22.19 6.35
N PHE A 237 3.91 -21.18 7.05
CA PHE A 237 4.73 -20.12 6.46
C PHE A 237 6.04 -20.69 5.90
N LEU A 238 6.68 -21.61 6.62
CA LEU A 238 7.90 -22.29 6.17
C LEU A 238 7.68 -23.21 4.97
N ILE A 239 6.46 -23.69 4.72
CA ILE A 239 6.15 -24.47 3.50
C ILE A 239 6.07 -23.56 2.28
N LYS A 240 5.74 -22.27 2.47
CA LYS A 240 5.49 -21.31 1.38
C LYS A 240 6.75 -20.56 0.97
N THR A 241 7.82 -20.56 1.78
CA THR A 241 9.05 -19.81 1.50
C THR A 241 10.32 -20.61 1.77
N ASP A 242 11.29 -20.48 0.86
CA ASP A 242 12.67 -20.95 1.02
C ASP A 242 13.65 -19.79 1.32
N ASP A 243 13.12 -18.58 1.49
CA ASP A 243 13.92 -17.38 1.66
C ASP A 243 14.41 -17.20 3.11
N GLN A 244 15.73 -17.09 3.29
CA GLN A 244 16.38 -17.01 4.59
C GLN A 244 15.93 -15.78 5.39
N GLU A 245 15.82 -14.62 4.76
CA GLU A 245 15.42 -13.37 5.43
C GLU A 245 13.96 -13.43 5.89
N SER A 246 13.08 -13.94 5.04
CA SER A 246 11.67 -14.18 5.37
C SER A 246 11.50 -15.18 6.53
N ILE A 247 12.27 -16.28 6.55
CA ILE A 247 12.26 -17.28 7.63
C ILE A 247 12.73 -16.67 8.95
N VAL A 248 13.83 -15.92 8.92
CA VAL A 248 14.35 -15.23 10.11
C VAL A 248 13.31 -14.24 10.65
N ASN A 249 12.77 -13.38 9.79
CA ASN A 249 11.76 -12.40 10.20
C ASN A 249 10.51 -13.07 10.78
N ALA A 250 10.07 -14.20 10.21
CA ALA A 250 8.95 -14.98 10.73
C ALA A 250 9.25 -15.57 12.11
N LEU A 251 10.44 -16.14 12.29
CA LEU A 251 10.88 -16.67 13.59
C LEU A 251 10.96 -15.58 14.66
N GLU A 252 11.55 -14.42 14.34
CA GLU A 252 11.66 -13.31 15.29
C GLU A 252 10.30 -12.74 15.70
N THR A 253 9.39 -12.60 14.72
CA THR A 253 8.03 -12.13 14.99
C THR A 253 7.25 -13.13 15.83
N ALA A 254 7.34 -14.43 15.53
CA ALA A 254 6.71 -15.48 16.34
C ALA A 254 7.28 -15.48 17.78
N VAL A 255 8.60 -15.33 17.94
CA VAL A 255 9.27 -15.24 19.24
C VAL A 255 8.76 -14.04 20.04
N GLU A 256 8.65 -12.86 19.44
CA GLU A 256 8.17 -11.65 20.11
C GLU A 256 6.73 -11.80 20.61
N ILE A 257 5.84 -12.36 19.78
CA ILE A 257 4.44 -12.58 20.15
C ILE A 257 4.32 -13.66 21.23
N LEU A 258 5.07 -14.76 21.10
CA LEU A 258 5.06 -15.85 22.08
C LEU A 258 5.70 -15.43 23.42
N GLU A 259 6.69 -14.54 23.41
CA GLU A 259 7.29 -13.96 24.63
C GLU A 259 6.24 -13.15 25.42
N GLN A 260 5.34 -12.45 24.74
CA GLN A 260 4.25 -11.71 25.39
C GLN A 260 3.14 -12.63 25.93
N LYS A 261 2.91 -13.79 25.30
CA LYS A 261 1.80 -14.69 25.65
C LYS A 261 2.17 -15.83 26.60
N LEU A 262 3.39 -16.35 26.52
CA LEU A 262 3.83 -17.49 27.34
C LEU A 262 4.55 -17.01 28.61
N ALA A 263 3.78 -16.68 29.65
CA ALA A 263 4.30 -16.21 30.94
C ALA A 263 5.28 -17.20 31.65
N ARG A 264 5.23 -18.50 31.31
CA ARG A 264 6.11 -19.56 31.86
C ARG A 264 7.03 -20.20 30.80
N GLY A 265 7.07 -19.66 29.59
CA GLY A 265 7.77 -20.24 28.43
C GLY A 265 9.20 -19.74 28.19
N GLY A 266 9.83 -19.04 29.14
CA GLY A 266 11.12 -18.35 28.90
C GLY A 266 12.24 -19.22 28.33
N ALA A 267 12.33 -20.50 28.73
CA ALA A 267 13.30 -21.44 28.18
C ALA A 267 13.02 -21.81 26.71
N LEU A 268 11.74 -21.89 26.33
CA LEU A 268 11.30 -22.16 24.96
C LEU A 268 11.56 -20.95 24.06
N VAL A 269 11.16 -19.76 24.51
CA VAL A 269 11.40 -18.48 23.82
C VAL A 269 12.90 -18.26 23.59
N PHE A 270 13.73 -18.59 24.57
CA PHE A 270 15.19 -18.50 24.44
C PHE A 270 15.75 -19.47 23.39
N GLN A 271 15.25 -20.71 23.33
CA GLN A 271 15.64 -21.67 22.29
C GLN A 271 15.24 -21.18 20.90
N MET A 272 14.02 -20.65 20.75
CA MET A 272 13.55 -20.10 19.49
C MET A 272 14.37 -18.90 19.03
N ARG A 273 14.70 -17.96 19.93
CA ARG A 273 15.55 -16.80 19.63
C ARG A 273 16.95 -17.23 19.20
N ARG A 274 17.53 -18.23 19.88
CA ARG A 274 18.84 -18.81 19.49
C ARG A 274 18.79 -19.45 18.11
N THR A 275 17.69 -20.13 17.75
CA THR A 275 17.52 -20.70 16.42
C THR A 275 17.36 -19.60 15.37
N ALA A 276 16.60 -18.53 15.64
CA ALA A 276 16.51 -17.37 14.75
C ALA A 276 17.89 -16.72 14.51
N ASP A 277 18.69 -16.53 15.55
CA ASP A 277 20.07 -16.02 15.46
C ASP A 277 21.01 -16.96 14.69
N SER A 278 20.78 -18.28 14.77
CA SER A 278 21.52 -19.26 13.98
C SER A 278 21.16 -19.13 12.50
N TRP A 279 19.87 -19.02 12.19
CA TRP A 279 19.37 -18.83 10.82
C TRP A 279 19.77 -17.50 10.20
N LYS A 280 20.04 -16.46 11.01
CA LYS A 280 20.68 -15.22 10.55
C LYS A 280 22.11 -15.44 10.04
N LYS A 281 22.85 -16.36 10.65
CA LYS A 281 24.28 -16.59 10.37
C LYS A 281 24.50 -17.63 9.27
N GLN A 282 23.65 -18.65 9.21
CA GLN A 282 23.77 -19.73 8.24
C GLN A 282 22.39 -20.32 7.92
N ILE A 283 22.11 -20.55 6.64
CA ILE A 283 20.90 -21.25 6.18
C ILE A 283 20.97 -22.69 6.69
N GLY A 284 20.01 -23.08 7.52
CA GLY A 284 19.82 -24.45 7.99
C GLY A 284 18.91 -25.25 7.05
N SER A 285 18.66 -26.51 7.38
CA SER A 285 17.63 -27.28 6.69
C SER A 285 16.24 -26.83 7.16
N VAL A 286 15.38 -26.45 6.22
CA VAL A 286 13.97 -26.08 6.50
C VAL A 286 13.22 -27.24 7.17
N GLU A 287 13.58 -28.48 6.84
CA GLU A 287 12.98 -29.69 7.43
C GLU A 287 13.33 -29.84 8.92
N GLU A 288 14.57 -29.52 9.31
CA GLU A 288 15.00 -29.51 10.70
C GLU A 288 14.29 -28.40 11.49
N LEU A 289 14.09 -27.24 10.86
CA LEU A 289 13.34 -26.13 11.46
C LEU A 289 11.88 -26.51 11.72
N ARG A 290 11.23 -27.21 10.78
CA ARG A 290 9.88 -27.73 10.98
C ARG A 290 9.79 -28.73 12.12
N TYR A 291 10.77 -29.63 12.23
CA TYR A 291 10.82 -30.58 13.35
C TYR A 291 10.97 -29.85 14.70
N MET A 292 11.84 -28.85 14.77
CA MET A 292 12.00 -28.01 15.96
C MET A 292 10.71 -27.26 16.33
N ILE A 293 9.99 -26.70 15.35
CA ILE A 293 8.72 -26.01 15.58
C ILE A 293 7.64 -26.96 16.15
N ARG A 294 7.57 -28.20 15.66
CA ARG A 294 6.65 -29.20 16.22
C ARG A 294 6.99 -29.59 17.65
N ASP A 295 8.28 -29.75 17.97
CA ASP A 295 8.74 -30.00 19.33
C ASP A 295 8.42 -28.79 20.24
N TRP A 296 8.61 -27.57 19.75
CA TRP A 296 8.25 -26.35 20.47
C TRP A 296 6.76 -26.23 20.73
N ARG A 297 5.91 -26.56 19.74
CA ARG A 297 4.45 -26.64 19.88
C ARG A 297 4.06 -27.62 20.99
N GLY A 298 4.64 -28.83 20.99
CA GLY A 298 4.39 -29.83 22.02
C GLY A 298 4.78 -29.36 23.42
N ARG A 299 5.91 -28.67 23.55
CA ARG A 299 6.36 -28.08 24.83
C ARG A 299 5.46 -26.92 25.27
N ALA A 300 5.08 -26.03 24.37
CA ALA A 300 4.18 -24.91 24.67
C ALA A 300 2.81 -25.40 25.15
N ASN A 301 2.25 -26.43 24.52
CA ASN A 301 0.96 -27.02 24.92
C ASN A 301 1.00 -27.73 26.27
N SER A 302 2.18 -28.11 26.76
CA SER A 302 2.35 -28.64 28.12
C SER A 302 2.55 -27.56 29.19
N MET A 303 2.66 -26.29 28.78
CA MET A 303 2.93 -25.14 29.65
C MET A 303 1.74 -24.18 29.79
N VAL A 304 0.72 -24.30 28.92
CA VAL A 304 -0.60 -23.66 29.03
C VAL A 304 -1.50 -24.49 29.94
#